data_AF-A0A3D5M4V1-F1
#
_entry.id   AF-A0A3D5M4V1-F1
#
_cell.length_a   1.000
_cell.length_b   1.000
_cell.length_c   1.000
_cell.angle_alpha   90.00
_cell.angle_beta   90.00
_cell.angle_gamma   90.00
#
_symmetry.space_group_name_H-M   'P 1'
#
loop_
_entity.id
_entity.type
_entity.pdbx_description
1 polymer ?
#
loop_
_entity_poly.entity_id
_entity_poly.type
_entity_poly.pdbx_seq_one_letter_code
_entity_poly.pdbx_strand_id
1 'polypeptide(L)'
;MGFPRTLLSWMLVFCCTTVSFAQMSGSGELENNSLEIKTSSITGLASMLTGQNGSILPLPADLEKPLSILSEYGIYFGISDGANELKRIETVQDDLGQRHHRYQQMHRGIEVFTGRIVVHQNREGEFLAVNGDFYPIRPGVATQPLITIEEAEFLVEAELGLVNPVFTDQRLVLVDPGWYGDPSSGQVRLAWHITASGDDAFGKHVFVDARNREVFDHWPAVHSAVDRKIYDGSGGSLPGNLVRGEGAAETGDAELDNLYEYVGDFHRLLLEGYNRDSIDGAGTPLVSTGRWNSNICPNAIWNGSGTAFCSGLATDDIVGHEFGHGLVDFTADLIYQNQSGQLNESFADVFGELVDLYNGDASEAGPPGGTPWPGGGVTGTDTPNTARGGCNEASVRWMMGEDSSLGAI
;
A
#
# COMPACT_ATOMS: atom_id res chain seq x y z
N MET A 1 12.28 -35.49 66.42
CA MET A 1 12.98 -34.57 65.50
C MET A 1 11.95 -34.08 64.50
N GLY A 2 11.58 -32.82 64.34
CA GLY A 2 11.99 -31.56 64.92
C GLY A 2 11.22 -30.47 64.16
N PHE A 3 10.47 -29.67 64.92
CA PHE A 3 9.89 -28.34 64.64
C PHE A 3 8.92 -28.09 63.47
N PRO A 4 7.75 -27.46 63.74
CA PRO A 4 6.88 -26.85 62.73
C PRO A 4 7.42 -25.46 62.35
N ARG A 5 7.50 -25.14 61.05
CA ARG A 5 7.85 -23.81 60.58
C ARG A 5 6.61 -22.90 60.57
N THR A 6 6.56 -22.04 61.57
CA THR A 6 5.84 -20.78 61.61
C THR A 6 6.25 -19.89 60.43
N LEU A 7 5.28 -19.39 59.66
CA LEU A 7 5.46 -18.28 58.74
C LEU A 7 5.54 -16.98 59.54
N LEU A 8 6.75 -16.47 59.69
CA LEU A 8 7.03 -15.17 60.29
C LEU A 8 6.78 -14.09 59.23
N SER A 9 5.80 -13.23 59.53
CA SER A 9 5.59 -11.94 58.88
C SER A 9 6.84 -11.07 59.02
N TRP A 10 7.38 -10.58 57.90
CA TRP A 10 8.34 -9.49 57.87
C TRP A 10 7.71 -8.31 57.13
N MET A 11 7.33 -7.29 57.92
CA MET A 11 7.07 -5.94 57.45
C MET A 11 8.34 -5.40 56.76
N LEU A 12 8.25 -5.16 55.46
CA LEU A 12 9.11 -4.21 54.78
C LEU A 12 8.32 -2.92 54.63
N VAL A 13 8.69 -1.94 55.46
CA VAL A 13 8.25 -0.55 55.40
C VAL A 13 8.81 0.05 54.11
N PHE A 14 7.98 0.17 53.08
CA PHE A 14 8.24 1.11 52.00
C PHE A 14 7.56 2.42 52.35
N CYS A 15 8.38 3.43 52.62
CA CYS A 15 7.98 4.81 52.82
C CYS A 15 7.38 5.34 51.50
N CYS A 16 6.07 5.19 51.35
CA CYS A 16 5.31 5.79 50.27
C CYS A 16 5.08 7.26 50.63
N THR A 17 5.86 8.17 50.04
CA THR A 17 5.51 9.58 50.01
C THR A 17 4.24 9.73 49.19
N THR A 18 3.11 9.83 49.89
CA THR A 18 1.81 10.18 49.33
C THR A 18 1.88 11.62 48.82
N VAL A 19 2.05 11.81 47.51
CA VAL A 19 1.49 13.00 46.87
C VAL A 19 0.03 12.67 46.62
N SER A 20 -0.82 13.20 47.48
CA SER A 20 -2.27 13.07 47.40
C SER A 20 -2.76 13.65 46.07
N PHE A 21 -3.14 12.81 45.11
CA PHE A 21 -4.11 13.21 44.11
C PHE A 21 -5.48 13.23 44.80
N ALA A 22 -5.91 14.43 45.18
CA ALA A 22 -7.27 14.65 45.62
C ALA A 22 -8.23 14.26 44.49
N GLN A 23 -9.04 13.22 44.72
CA GLN A 23 -10.34 13.12 44.07
C GLN A 23 -11.16 14.32 44.52
N MET A 24 -11.23 15.36 43.68
CA MET A 24 -12.30 16.35 43.75
C MET A 24 -13.30 16.01 42.67
N SER A 25 -14.36 15.33 43.09
CA SER A 25 -15.68 15.51 42.51
C SER A 25 -16.05 16.99 42.65
N GLY A 26 -15.96 17.71 41.54
CA GLY A 26 -16.36 19.09 41.41
C GLY A 26 -16.54 19.39 39.95
N SER A 27 -17.79 19.54 39.52
CA SER A 27 -18.15 20.28 38.32
C SER A 27 -17.51 21.66 38.42
N GLY A 28 -16.37 21.81 37.75
CA GLY A 28 -15.67 23.07 37.59
C GLY A 28 -15.22 23.13 36.15
N GLU A 29 -16.12 23.59 35.28
CA GLU A 29 -15.75 24.09 33.96
C GLU A 29 -14.65 25.13 34.14
N LEU A 30 -13.46 24.81 33.64
CA LEU A 30 -12.60 25.82 33.08
C LEU A 30 -12.99 25.92 31.59
N GLU A 31 -13.90 26.85 31.31
CA GLU A 31 -14.26 27.26 29.96
C GLU A 31 -13.01 27.74 29.21
N ASN A 32 -12.56 26.93 28.24
CA ASN A 32 -12.01 27.45 26.98
C ASN A 32 -12.33 26.44 25.86
N ASN A 33 -13.62 26.29 25.59
CA ASN A 33 -14.21 25.20 24.80
C ASN A 33 -14.19 25.47 23.28
N SER A 34 -13.17 26.15 22.77
CA SER A 34 -13.13 26.67 21.38
C SER A 34 -12.35 25.80 20.39
N LEU A 35 -11.73 24.70 20.85
CA LEU A 35 -10.83 23.87 20.05
C LEU A 35 -11.30 22.41 19.97
N GLU A 36 -11.01 21.76 18.85
CA GLU A 36 -11.12 20.31 18.65
C GLU A 36 -9.73 19.76 18.30
N ILE A 37 -9.28 18.74 19.02
CA ILE A 37 -7.95 18.14 18.86
C ILE A 37 -8.10 16.63 18.66
N LYS A 38 -7.53 16.11 17.56
CA LYS A 38 -7.34 14.67 17.33
C LYS A 38 -5.89 14.31 17.57
N THR A 39 -5.65 13.13 18.11
CA THR A 39 -4.31 12.64 18.46
C THR A 39 -3.84 11.54 17.51
N SER A 40 -2.54 11.54 17.22
CA SER A 40 -1.85 10.47 16.50
C SER A 40 -1.81 9.21 17.36
N SER A 41 -2.13 8.05 16.78
CA SER A 41 -1.98 6.75 17.45
C SER A 41 -0.50 6.37 17.64
N ILE A 42 0.41 6.99 16.89
CA ILE A 42 1.85 6.73 16.90
C ILE A 42 2.52 7.49 18.04
N THR A 43 2.28 8.81 18.13
CA THR A 43 2.99 9.68 19.07
C THR A 43 2.18 10.01 20.33
N GLY A 44 0.86 9.86 20.27
CA GLY A 44 -0.06 10.36 21.30
C GLY A 44 -0.20 11.89 21.34
N LEU A 45 0.47 12.62 20.43
CA LEU A 45 0.39 14.07 20.29
C LEU A 45 -0.71 14.44 19.32
N ALA A 46 -1.04 15.73 19.22
CA ALA A 46 -2.00 16.21 18.23
C ALA A 46 -1.55 15.83 16.81
N SER A 47 -2.49 15.34 16.01
CA SER A 47 -2.38 15.13 14.56
C SER A 47 -3.28 16.07 13.77
N MET A 48 -4.29 16.64 14.43
CA MET A 48 -5.18 17.66 13.89
C MET A 48 -5.68 18.57 15.01
N LEU A 49 -5.66 19.87 14.77
CA LEU A 49 -6.20 20.91 15.63
C LEU A 49 -7.05 21.87 14.79
N THR A 50 -8.30 22.04 15.19
CA THR A 50 -9.26 22.95 14.54
C THR A 50 -10.00 23.77 15.58
N GLY A 51 -10.66 24.84 15.14
CA GLY A 51 -11.70 25.47 15.96
C GLY A 51 -12.93 24.55 16.06
N GLN A 52 -13.70 24.71 17.12
CA GLN A 52 -14.92 23.95 17.33
C GLN A 52 -15.90 24.16 16.17
N ASN A 53 -16.47 23.07 15.64
CA ASN A 53 -17.36 23.11 14.48
C ASN A 53 -16.74 23.81 13.24
N GLY A 54 -15.41 23.79 13.11
CA GLY A 54 -14.71 24.44 12.00
C GLY A 54 -14.61 25.96 12.11
N SER A 55 -14.79 26.53 13.30
CA SER A 55 -14.55 27.95 13.52
C SER A 55 -13.09 28.32 13.27
N ILE A 56 -12.83 29.60 13.00
CA ILE A 56 -11.47 30.15 12.99
C ILE A 56 -10.82 29.93 14.36
N LEU A 57 -9.51 29.69 14.37
CA LEU A 57 -8.71 29.61 15.57
C LEU A 57 -8.52 31.03 16.15
N PRO A 58 -8.60 31.22 17.47
CA PRO A 58 -8.63 32.54 18.11
C PRO A 58 -7.24 33.18 18.17
N LEU A 59 -6.65 33.45 17.01
CA LEU A 59 -5.41 34.18 16.82
C LEU A 59 -5.59 35.28 15.76
N PRO A 60 -4.85 36.39 15.85
CA PRO A 60 -4.88 37.41 14.81
C PRO A 60 -4.51 36.84 13.44
N ALA A 61 -5.22 37.28 12.41
CA ALA A 61 -4.87 36.94 11.03
C ALA A 61 -3.43 37.40 10.70
N ASP A 62 -2.65 36.53 10.08
CA ASP A 62 -1.27 36.85 9.67
C ASP A 62 -0.91 36.13 8.38
N LEU A 63 -1.06 36.84 7.25
CA LEU A 63 -0.77 36.30 5.92
C LEU A 63 0.73 36.02 5.72
N GLU A 64 1.61 36.70 6.45
CA GLU A 64 3.06 36.71 6.21
C GLU A 64 3.82 35.76 7.13
N LYS A 65 3.29 35.48 8.33
CA LYS A 65 3.92 34.60 9.33
C LYS A 65 3.00 33.44 9.73
N PRO A 66 2.72 32.51 8.81
CA PRO A 66 1.89 31.33 9.11
C PRO A 66 2.42 30.44 10.25
N LEU A 67 3.72 30.47 10.58
CA LEU A 67 4.27 29.73 11.74
C LEU A 67 3.92 30.36 13.08
N SER A 68 3.42 31.60 13.13
CA SER A 68 3.11 32.30 14.38
C SER A 68 2.11 31.53 15.25
N ILE A 69 1.19 30.80 14.62
CA ILE A 69 0.23 29.90 15.26
C ILE A 69 0.87 28.88 16.21
N LEU A 70 2.06 28.39 15.87
CA LEU A 70 2.75 27.37 16.67
C LEU A 70 3.34 27.94 17.96
N SER A 71 3.40 29.26 18.12
CA SER A 71 3.77 29.87 19.40
C SER A 71 2.73 29.59 20.49
N GLU A 72 1.46 29.46 20.11
CA GLU A 72 0.35 29.16 21.02
C GLU A 72 0.00 27.67 21.00
N TYR A 73 -0.13 27.08 19.80
CA TYR A 73 -0.65 25.73 19.65
C TYR A 73 0.41 24.65 19.38
N GLY A 74 1.67 25.04 19.21
CA GLY A 74 2.76 24.09 18.93
C GLY A 74 2.94 23.02 20.01
N ILE A 75 2.64 23.37 21.27
CA ILE A 75 2.79 22.46 22.42
C ILE A 75 1.93 21.19 22.28
N TYR A 76 0.76 21.27 21.63
CA TYR A 76 -0.11 20.11 21.40
C TYR A 76 0.50 19.09 20.44
N PHE A 77 1.32 19.57 19.49
CA PHE A 77 2.08 18.76 18.55
C PHE A 77 3.47 18.38 19.08
N GLY A 78 3.83 18.80 20.29
CA GLY A 78 5.18 18.62 20.83
C GLY A 78 6.24 19.53 20.20
N ILE A 79 5.82 20.60 19.53
CA ILE A 79 6.70 21.59 18.89
C ILE A 79 7.01 22.68 19.91
N SER A 80 8.30 22.90 20.15
CA SER A 80 8.78 23.87 21.13
C SER A 80 9.40 25.12 20.50
N ASP A 81 9.98 24.96 19.31
CA ASP A 81 10.65 26.00 18.55
C ASP A 81 10.40 25.79 17.06
N GLY A 82 9.18 26.12 16.62
CA GLY A 82 8.77 25.95 15.23
C GLY A 82 9.68 26.68 14.21
N ALA A 83 10.44 27.71 14.62
CA ALA A 83 11.36 28.40 13.71
C ALA A 83 12.61 27.58 13.40
N ASN A 84 13.07 26.74 14.33
CA ASN A 84 14.26 25.88 14.17
C ASN A 84 13.92 24.41 13.90
N GLU A 85 12.73 23.96 14.33
CA GLU A 85 12.28 22.57 14.18
C GLU A 85 11.48 22.33 12.90
N LEU A 86 11.11 23.38 12.16
CA LEU A 86 10.33 23.27 10.94
C LEU A 86 10.95 24.10 9.79
N LYS A 87 10.99 23.50 8.60
CA LYS A 87 11.38 24.17 7.36
C LYS A 87 10.19 24.19 6.41
N ARG A 88 9.77 25.38 5.95
CA ARG A 88 8.71 25.50 4.95
C ARG A 88 9.17 24.90 3.63
N ILE A 89 8.43 23.92 3.12
CA ILE A 89 8.73 23.26 1.85
C ILE A 89 7.78 23.71 0.74
N GLU A 90 6.55 24.10 1.09
CA GLU A 90 5.53 24.45 0.09
C GLU A 90 4.53 25.47 0.65
N THR A 91 3.93 26.25 -0.25
CA THR A 91 2.70 26.98 0.01
C THR A 91 1.81 26.87 -1.21
N VAL A 92 0.64 26.27 -1.04
CA VAL A 92 -0.38 26.10 -2.09
C VAL A 92 -1.57 26.98 -1.76
N GLN A 93 -2.16 27.61 -2.78
CA GLN A 93 -3.47 28.24 -2.68
C GLN A 93 -4.49 27.36 -3.41
N ASP A 94 -5.61 27.04 -2.76
CA ASP A 94 -6.69 26.27 -3.36
C ASP A 94 -7.68 27.17 -4.14
N ASP A 95 -8.65 26.56 -4.82
CA ASP A 95 -9.68 27.28 -5.60
C ASP A 95 -10.61 28.12 -4.69
N LEU A 96 -10.72 27.76 -3.41
CA LEU A 96 -11.42 28.53 -2.40
C LEU A 96 -10.57 29.69 -1.87
N GLY A 97 -9.36 29.89 -2.39
CA GLY A 97 -8.40 30.92 -2.02
C GLY A 97 -7.76 30.73 -0.64
N GLN A 98 -8.00 29.59 0.01
CA GLN A 98 -7.30 29.21 1.23
C GLN A 98 -5.85 28.89 0.92
N ARG A 99 -4.97 29.09 1.90
CA ARG A 99 -3.56 28.78 1.77
C ARG A 99 -3.16 27.66 2.73
N HIS A 100 -2.37 26.74 2.19
CA HIS A 100 -1.86 25.57 2.90
C HIS A 100 -0.34 25.65 2.90
N HIS A 101 0.24 25.91 4.06
CA HIS A 101 1.68 26.02 4.24
C HIS A 101 2.21 24.70 4.79
N ARG A 102 3.00 23.97 4.01
CA ARG A 102 3.59 22.70 4.43
C ARG A 102 4.99 22.91 4.97
N TYR A 103 5.27 22.26 6.08
CA TYR A 103 6.54 22.29 6.78
C TYR A 103 7.07 20.89 6.99
N GLN A 104 8.34 20.69 6.66
CA GLN A 104 9.10 19.48 6.98
C GLN A 104 9.70 19.64 8.37
N GLN A 105 9.53 18.63 9.23
CA GLN A 105 10.20 18.58 10.52
C GLN A 105 11.70 18.40 10.33
N MET A 106 12.46 19.20 11.07
CA MET A 106 13.92 19.21 11.10
C MET A 106 14.41 18.96 12.52
N HIS A 107 15.49 18.20 12.65
CA HIS A 107 16.25 18.10 13.89
C HIS A 107 17.72 18.34 13.60
N ARG A 108 18.26 19.47 14.11
CA ARG A 108 19.66 19.86 13.91
C ARG A 108 20.09 19.86 12.43
N GLY A 109 19.20 20.30 11.55
CA GLY A 109 19.42 20.38 10.10
C GLY A 109 19.14 19.10 9.32
N ILE A 110 18.75 18.00 9.98
CA ILE A 110 18.41 16.72 9.35
C ILE A 110 16.89 16.57 9.31
N GLU A 111 16.33 16.10 8.20
CA GLU A 111 14.90 15.86 8.08
C GLU A 111 14.48 14.72 8.99
N VAL A 112 13.36 14.89 9.71
CA VAL A 112 12.70 13.78 10.39
C VAL A 112 11.72 13.17 9.39
N PHE A 113 11.97 11.93 8.97
CA PHE A 113 11.17 11.23 7.98
C PHE A 113 9.70 11.16 8.43
N THR A 114 8.78 11.33 7.46
CA THR A 114 7.32 11.55 7.63
C THR A 114 6.87 12.71 8.50
N GLY A 115 7.74 13.30 9.34
CA GLY A 115 7.42 14.43 10.22
C GLY A 115 7.06 15.67 9.41
N ARG A 116 5.77 16.04 9.41
CA ARG A 116 5.24 17.16 8.62
C ARG A 116 4.13 17.88 9.37
N ILE A 117 4.13 19.20 9.23
CA ILE A 117 3.07 20.06 9.76
C ILE A 117 2.51 20.90 8.61
N VAL A 118 1.19 21.04 8.55
CA VAL A 118 0.49 21.88 7.60
C VAL A 118 -0.34 22.90 8.35
N VAL A 119 -0.19 24.16 7.99
CA VAL A 119 -0.98 25.28 8.53
C VAL A 119 -1.94 25.77 7.45
N HIS A 120 -3.23 25.86 7.81
CA HIS A 120 -4.32 26.25 6.92
C HIS A 120 -4.81 27.65 7.28
N GLN A 121 -4.88 28.54 6.29
CA GLN A 121 -5.40 29.90 6.42
C GLN A 121 -6.48 30.18 5.37
N ASN A 122 -7.46 31.02 5.69
CA ASN A 122 -8.39 31.53 4.69
C ASN A 122 -7.76 32.68 3.87
N ARG A 123 -8.57 33.31 2.99
CA ARG A 123 -8.14 34.41 2.11
C ARG A 123 -7.69 35.64 2.92
N GLU A 124 -8.28 35.84 4.09
CA GLU A 124 -8.04 36.95 5.00
C GLU A 124 -6.82 36.70 5.91
N GLY A 125 -6.29 35.48 5.94
CA GLY A 125 -5.13 35.09 6.75
C GLY A 125 -5.47 34.60 8.14
N GLU A 126 -6.75 34.41 8.43
CA GLU A 126 -7.23 33.78 9.65
C GLU A 126 -6.88 32.30 9.63
N PHE A 127 -6.47 31.77 10.78
CA PHE A 127 -6.06 30.38 10.90
C PHE A 127 -7.29 29.47 11.02
N LEU A 128 -7.37 28.47 10.15
CA LEU A 128 -8.46 27.50 10.11
C LEU A 128 -8.11 26.23 10.88
N ALA A 129 -6.91 25.70 10.62
CA ALA A 129 -6.48 24.40 11.15
C ALA A 129 -4.96 24.26 11.14
N VAL A 130 -4.47 23.34 11.97
CA VAL A 130 -3.11 22.79 11.89
C VAL A 130 -3.22 21.27 11.90
N ASN A 131 -2.54 20.58 10.99
CA ASN A 131 -2.52 19.12 10.97
C ASN A 131 -1.17 18.54 10.58
N GLY A 132 -0.98 17.26 10.88
CA GLY A 132 0.22 16.50 10.57
C GLY A 132 0.87 15.92 11.82
N ASP A 133 1.88 15.07 11.61
CA ASP A 133 2.59 14.37 12.66
C ASP A 133 3.95 15.03 12.92
N PHE A 134 4.29 15.14 14.20
CA PHE A 134 5.60 15.63 14.66
C PHE A 134 6.16 14.64 15.68
N TYR A 135 7.45 14.31 15.53
CA TYR A 135 8.12 13.29 16.32
C TYR A 135 9.20 13.92 17.20
N PRO A 136 8.96 14.12 18.51
CA PRO A 136 9.97 14.71 19.39
C PRO A 136 11.24 13.85 19.43
N ILE A 137 12.35 14.42 18.97
CA ILE A 137 13.64 13.72 18.93
C ILE A 137 14.39 13.95 20.23
N ARG A 138 14.73 12.86 20.93
CA ARG A 138 15.43 12.93 22.22
C ARG A 138 16.83 13.53 22.08
N PRO A 139 17.29 14.31 23.08
CA PRO A 139 18.69 14.74 23.15
C PRO A 139 19.61 13.51 23.18
N GLY A 140 20.47 13.37 22.17
CA GLY A 140 21.45 12.27 22.09
C GLY A 140 21.35 11.41 20.83
N VAL A 141 20.29 11.56 20.02
CA VAL A 141 20.24 10.96 18.68
C VAL A 141 21.41 11.49 17.86
N ALA A 142 22.07 10.57 17.18
CA ALA A 142 23.25 10.89 16.38
C ALA A 142 22.86 11.62 15.10
N THR A 143 23.66 12.61 14.71
CA THR A 143 23.42 13.46 13.54
C THR A 143 24.62 13.52 12.59
N GLN A 144 25.61 12.65 12.80
CA GLN A 144 26.77 12.54 11.92
C GLN A 144 26.80 11.13 11.33
N PRO A 145 26.72 11.00 9.99
CA PRO A 145 26.86 9.71 9.34
C PRO A 145 28.31 9.20 9.48
N LEU A 146 28.48 7.89 9.66
CA LEU A 146 29.79 7.22 9.65
C LEU A 146 30.11 6.60 8.28
N ILE A 147 29.13 6.54 7.38
CA ILE A 147 29.30 6.06 6.01
C ILE A 147 28.89 7.15 5.03
N THR A 148 29.55 7.20 3.88
CA THR A 148 29.21 8.16 2.82
C THR A 148 27.96 7.74 2.06
N ILE A 149 27.41 8.63 1.23
CA ILE A 149 26.29 8.29 0.36
C ILE A 149 26.70 7.25 -0.69
N GLU A 150 27.92 7.31 -1.20
CA GLU A 150 28.45 6.36 -2.19
C GLU A 150 28.63 4.95 -1.58
N GLU A 151 29.01 4.87 -0.29
CA GLU A 151 29.01 3.58 0.41
C GLU A 151 27.58 3.05 0.60
N ALA A 152 26.60 3.91 0.84
CA ALA A 152 25.21 3.52 0.96
C ALA A 152 24.63 3.06 -0.39
N GLU A 153 24.92 3.74 -1.49
CA GLU A 153 24.57 3.33 -2.86
C GLU A 153 25.08 1.92 -3.17
N PHE A 154 26.35 1.62 -2.83
CA PHE A 154 26.93 0.29 -3.01
C PHE A 154 26.16 -0.79 -2.22
N LEU A 155 25.73 -0.47 -1.00
CA LEU A 155 24.93 -1.39 -0.18
C LEU A 155 23.54 -1.59 -0.79
N VAL A 156 22.92 -0.54 -1.32
CA VAL A 156 21.62 -0.62 -2.00
C VAL A 156 21.69 -1.46 -3.28
N GLU A 157 22.71 -1.24 -4.12
CA GLU A 157 22.93 -2.02 -5.34
C GLU A 157 23.07 -3.51 -5.03
N ALA A 158 23.85 -3.84 -4.00
CA ALA A 158 24.07 -5.22 -3.57
C ALA A 158 22.81 -5.87 -2.97
N GLU A 159 22.06 -5.16 -2.13
CA GLU A 159 20.83 -5.66 -1.51
C GLU A 159 19.74 -5.93 -2.53
N LEU A 160 19.54 -5.00 -3.47
CA LEU A 160 18.48 -5.08 -4.47
C LEU A 160 18.87 -5.86 -5.72
N GLY A 161 20.15 -6.23 -5.89
CA GLY A 161 20.65 -6.94 -7.06
C GLY A 161 20.49 -6.12 -8.36
N LEU A 162 20.69 -4.80 -8.29
CA LEU A 162 20.43 -3.90 -9.42
C LEU A 162 21.46 -4.06 -10.53
N VAL A 163 20.99 -3.98 -11.78
CA VAL A 163 21.83 -3.84 -12.98
C VAL A 163 21.66 -2.41 -13.49
N ASN A 164 22.78 -1.73 -13.78
CA ASN A 164 22.85 -0.31 -14.16
C ASN A 164 22.05 0.61 -13.21
N PRO A 165 22.39 0.65 -11.91
CA PRO A 165 21.58 1.37 -10.94
C PRO A 165 21.49 2.86 -11.24
N VAL A 166 20.28 3.40 -11.12
CA VAL A 166 20.00 4.84 -11.11
C VAL A 166 19.52 5.20 -9.72
N PHE A 167 20.25 6.10 -9.06
CA PHE A 167 19.88 6.61 -7.76
C PHE A 167 19.28 8.01 -7.87
N THR A 168 18.16 8.22 -7.18
CA THR A 168 17.38 9.45 -7.11
C THR A 168 16.92 9.71 -5.67
N ASP A 169 16.46 10.93 -5.37
CA ASP A 169 16.07 11.41 -4.02
C ASP A 169 16.96 10.86 -2.89
N GLN A 170 18.20 11.36 -2.83
CA GLN A 170 19.18 10.95 -1.83
C GLN A 170 19.26 11.97 -0.71
N ARG A 171 18.94 11.54 0.51
CA ARG A 171 18.94 12.43 1.67
C ARG A 171 19.23 11.70 2.97
N LEU A 172 19.86 12.42 3.89
CA LEU A 172 20.07 11.96 5.25
C LEU A 172 18.83 12.31 6.08
N VAL A 173 18.27 11.32 6.77
CA VAL A 173 17.05 11.47 7.56
C VAL A 173 17.20 10.85 8.95
N LEU A 174 16.38 11.33 9.89
CA LEU A 174 16.07 10.63 11.13
C LEU A 174 14.78 9.84 10.93
N VAL A 175 14.76 8.57 11.31
CA VAL A 175 13.62 7.69 11.05
C VAL A 175 13.45 6.62 12.13
N ASP A 176 12.21 6.26 12.43
CA ASP A 176 11.82 5.03 13.11
C ASP A 176 10.76 4.33 12.24
N PRO A 177 10.85 3.01 12.00
CA PRO A 177 9.86 2.27 11.20
C PRO A 177 8.40 2.45 11.66
N GLY A 178 8.21 2.67 12.98
CA GLY A 178 6.91 2.95 13.58
C GLY A 178 6.17 4.17 13.02
N TRP A 179 6.87 5.07 12.32
CA TRP A 179 6.31 6.32 11.82
C TRP A 179 5.64 6.22 10.45
N TYR A 180 5.79 5.09 9.77
CA TYR A 180 5.21 4.85 8.44
C TYR A 180 4.49 3.51 8.31
N GLY A 181 4.21 2.83 9.43
CA GLY A 181 3.31 1.67 9.49
C GLY A 181 3.96 0.38 9.98
N ASP A 182 5.28 0.31 9.97
CA ASP A 182 6.03 -0.87 10.41
C ASP A 182 6.15 -0.95 11.94
N PRO A 183 6.51 -2.12 12.48
CA PRO A 183 6.79 -2.26 13.91
C PRO A 183 7.89 -1.30 14.36
N SER A 184 7.56 -0.41 15.31
CA SER A 184 8.55 0.53 15.85
C SER A 184 9.70 -0.22 16.54
N SER A 185 10.92 0.21 16.23
CA SER A 185 12.12 -0.25 16.95
C SER A 185 12.31 0.48 18.29
N GLY A 186 11.54 1.56 18.52
CA GLY A 186 11.69 2.47 19.64
C GLY A 186 13.01 3.25 19.64
N GLN A 187 13.77 3.18 18.54
CA GLN A 187 15.07 3.80 18.36
C GLN A 187 15.08 4.60 17.05
N VAL A 188 15.20 5.92 17.19
CA VAL A 188 15.40 6.80 16.04
C VAL A 188 16.78 6.54 15.46
N ARG A 189 16.81 6.13 14.19
CA ARG A 189 18.00 5.86 13.40
C ARG A 189 18.36 7.08 12.56
N LEU A 190 19.66 7.27 12.34
CA LEU A 190 20.17 8.17 11.32
C LEU A 190 20.39 7.33 10.06
N ALA A 191 19.67 7.61 8.99
CA ALA A 191 19.68 6.77 7.79
C ALA A 191 19.83 7.59 6.51
N TRP A 192 20.47 7.00 5.51
CA TRP A 192 20.35 7.43 4.12
C TRP A 192 19.03 6.89 3.56
N HIS A 193 18.17 7.79 3.12
CA HIS A 193 17.01 7.48 2.30
C HIS A 193 17.42 7.63 0.84
N ILE A 194 17.27 6.56 0.07
CA ILE A 194 17.68 6.51 -1.33
C ILE A 194 16.53 5.93 -2.13
N THR A 195 16.16 6.56 -3.24
CA THR A 195 15.31 5.92 -4.26
C THR A 195 16.20 5.32 -5.33
N ALA A 196 16.15 4.01 -5.52
CA ALA A 196 17.01 3.30 -6.48
C ALA A 196 16.16 2.50 -7.48
N SER A 197 16.56 2.50 -8.75
CA SER A 197 15.98 1.66 -9.80
C SER A 197 17.08 0.98 -10.62
N GLY A 198 16.77 -0.15 -11.25
CA GLY A 198 17.64 -0.81 -12.23
C GLY A 198 17.10 -0.68 -13.64
N ASP A 199 17.53 -1.59 -14.53
CA ASP A 199 17.02 -1.70 -15.90
C ASP A 199 15.49 -1.95 -15.98
N ASP A 200 14.88 -2.44 -14.90
CA ASP A 200 13.42 -2.66 -14.78
C ASP A 200 12.63 -1.36 -14.57
N ALA A 201 13.31 -0.22 -14.34
CA ALA A 201 12.74 1.10 -14.09
C ALA A 201 11.78 1.19 -12.88
N PHE A 202 11.69 0.15 -12.04
CA PHE A 202 10.89 0.17 -10.82
C PHE A 202 11.70 0.77 -9.68
N GLY A 203 11.45 2.05 -9.40
CA GLY A 203 12.04 2.72 -8.24
C GLY A 203 11.65 2.03 -6.94
N LYS A 204 12.60 1.86 -6.03
CA LYS A 204 12.42 1.41 -4.66
C LYS A 204 13.02 2.43 -3.72
N HIS A 205 12.26 2.83 -2.71
CA HIS A 205 12.80 3.52 -1.54
C HIS A 205 13.60 2.52 -0.71
N VAL A 206 14.75 2.94 -0.20
CA VAL A 206 15.64 2.12 0.62
C VAL A 206 16.19 2.96 1.76
N PHE A 207 16.21 2.38 2.95
CA PHE A 207 16.92 2.93 4.09
C PHE A 207 18.19 2.14 4.41
N VAL A 208 19.29 2.89 4.44
CA VAL A 208 20.59 2.40 4.92
C VAL A 208 20.92 3.13 6.20
N ASP A 209 21.11 2.43 7.32
CA ASP A 209 21.56 3.02 8.56
C ASP A 209 22.97 3.61 8.37
N ALA A 210 23.04 4.93 8.53
CA ALA A 210 24.20 5.72 8.19
C ALA A 210 25.36 5.53 9.16
N ARG A 211 25.23 4.66 10.18
CA ARG A 211 26.25 4.41 11.19
C ARG A 211 26.74 2.98 11.22
N ASN A 212 25.86 2.00 10.98
CA ASN A 212 26.20 0.59 11.11
C ASN A 212 26.22 -0.18 9.76
N ARG A 213 25.84 0.45 8.64
CA ARG A 213 25.79 -0.13 7.28
C ARG A 213 24.64 -1.10 7.02
N GLU A 214 23.68 -1.21 7.94
CA GLU A 214 22.52 -2.08 7.79
C GLU A 214 21.54 -1.47 6.77
N VAL A 215 21.22 -2.22 5.71
CA VAL A 215 20.01 -1.96 4.93
C VAL A 215 18.87 -2.57 5.74
N PHE A 216 18.02 -1.74 6.35
CA PHE A 216 17.02 -2.23 7.30
C PHE A 216 15.60 -2.18 6.77
N ASP A 217 15.37 -1.52 5.63
CA ASP A 217 14.06 -1.42 5.02
C ASP A 217 14.15 -1.01 3.54
N HIS A 218 13.21 -1.49 2.73
CA HIS A 218 12.97 -1.02 1.38
C HIS A 218 11.52 -1.27 0.94
N TRP A 219 10.93 -0.37 0.16
CA TRP A 219 9.59 -0.52 -0.39
C TRP A 219 9.49 0.11 -1.78
N PRO A 220 8.48 -0.23 -2.60
CA PRO A 220 8.31 0.37 -3.91
C PRO A 220 8.17 1.91 -3.83
N ALA A 221 8.89 2.63 -4.68
CA ALA A 221 8.69 4.06 -4.92
C ALA A 221 7.60 4.34 -5.96
N VAL A 222 7.04 3.27 -6.54
CA VAL A 222 5.91 3.34 -7.44
C VAL A 222 4.68 2.85 -6.70
N HIS A 223 3.84 3.78 -6.27
CA HIS A 223 2.68 3.55 -5.40
C HIS A 223 1.45 2.99 -6.13
N SER A 224 1.61 2.57 -7.39
CA SER A 224 0.51 2.17 -8.27
C SER A 224 0.96 1.57 -9.62
N ALA A 225 2.21 1.14 -9.77
CA ALA A 225 2.63 0.54 -11.04
C ALA A 225 2.44 -0.97 -10.99
N VAL A 226 1.65 -1.45 -11.94
CA VAL A 226 1.61 -2.85 -12.31
C VAL A 226 3.01 -3.32 -12.73
N ASP A 227 3.42 -4.52 -12.33
CA ASP A 227 4.60 -5.23 -12.88
C ASP A 227 4.12 -6.52 -13.56
N ARG A 228 3.86 -6.45 -14.87
CA ARG A 228 3.49 -7.62 -15.69
C ARG A 228 4.72 -8.36 -16.20
N LYS A 229 4.69 -9.68 -16.12
CA LYS A 229 5.71 -10.56 -16.74
C LYS A 229 5.02 -11.65 -17.54
N ILE A 230 5.03 -11.49 -18.86
CA ILE A 230 4.39 -12.39 -19.81
C ILE A 230 5.42 -13.32 -20.41
N TYR A 231 5.13 -14.62 -20.32
CA TYR A 231 6.00 -15.68 -20.80
C TYR A 231 5.34 -16.49 -21.92
N ASP A 232 6.17 -16.98 -22.83
CA ASP A 232 5.82 -17.97 -23.82
C ASP A 232 6.09 -19.39 -23.29
N GLY A 233 5.00 -20.11 -23.02
CA GLY A 233 4.99 -21.46 -22.49
C GLY A 233 5.01 -22.56 -23.56
N SER A 234 5.24 -22.24 -24.84
CA SER A 234 5.21 -23.22 -25.94
C SER A 234 6.26 -24.35 -25.80
N GLY A 235 7.31 -24.12 -25.01
CA GLY A 235 8.31 -25.13 -24.61
C GLY A 235 7.86 -26.11 -23.52
N GLY A 236 6.68 -25.88 -22.91
CA GLY A 236 6.01 -26.74 -21.94
C GLY A 236 6.41 -26.59 -20.48
N SER A 237 7.58 -26.02 -20.18
CA SER A 237 7.96 -25.64 -18.82
C SER A 237 7.36 -24.30 -18.41
N LEU A 238 6.92 -24.19 -17.15
CA LEU A 238 6.53 -22.91 -16.55
C LEU A 238 7.73 -22.23 -15.85
N PRO A 239 7.81 -20.88 -15.86
CA PRO A 239 6.92 -19.97 -16.59
C PRO A 239 7.22 -19.94 -18.10
N GLY A 240 8.36 -20.47 -18.56
CA GLY A 240 8.74 -20.47 -19.98
C GLY A 240 9.72 -19.34 -20.30
N ASN A 241 9.66 -18.79 -21.52
CA ASN A 241 10.54 -17.70 -21.94
C ASN A 241 9.86 -16.35 -21.74
N LEU A 242 10.48 -15.43 -21.01
CA LEU A 242 9.95 -14.07 -20.87
C LEU A 242 9.93 -13.39 -22.25
N VAL A 243 8.74 -12.97 -22.69
CA VAL A 243 8.55 -12.32 -24.00
C VAL A 243 8.14 -10.85 -23.88
N ARG A 244 7.48 -10.47 -22.78
CA ARG A 244 7.05 -9.08 -22.54
C ARG A 244 7.02 -8.79 -21.04
N GLY A 245 7.85 -7.85 -20.61
CA GLY A 245 7.79 -7.26 -19.27
C GLY A 245 6.98 -5.96 -19.29
N GLU A 246 6.70 -5.40 -18.12
CA GLU A 246 6.03 -4.11 -18.01
C GLU A 246 6.72 -3.02 -18.86
N GLY A 247 5.93 -2.29 -19.63
CA GLY A 247 6.42 -1.21 -20.51
C GLY A 247 7.16 -1.67 -21.76
N ALA A 248 7.40 -2.98 -21.95
CA ALA A 248 8.01 -3.51 -23.15
C ALA A 248 7.06 -3.45 -24.36
N ALA A 249 7.64 -3.30 -25.55
CA ALA A 249 6.91 -3.30 -26.81
C ALA A 249 6.15 -4.62 -27.04
N GLU A 250 5.07 -4.55 -27.82
CA GLU A 250 4.31 -5.72 -28.28
C GLU A 250 5.21 -6.81 -28.87
N THR A 251 4.85 -8.06 -28.60
CA THR A 251 5.59 -9.24 -29.05
C THR A 251 5.34 -9.55 -30.53
N GLY A 252 4.22 -9.08 -31.07
CA GLY A 252 3.72 -9.43 -32.39
C GLY A 252 2.93 -10.74 -32.42
N ASP A 253 2.70 -11.36 -31.27
CA ASP A 253 1.80 -12.50 -31.09
C ASP A 253 0.53 -12.03 -30.36
N ALA A 254 -0.61 -12.13 -31.03
CA ALA A 254 -1.87 -11.59 -30.52
C ALA A 254 -2.32 -12.22 -29.20
N GLU A 255 -2.05 -13.52 -28.96
CA GLU A 255 -2.44 -14.17 -27.71
C GLU A 255 -1.60 -13.64 -26.53
N LEU A 256 -0.29 -13.49 -26.72
CA LEU A 256 0.62 -12.97 -25.69
C LEU A 256 0.42 -11.48 -25.45
N ASP A 257 0.10 -10.72 -26.50
CA ASP A 257 -0.19 -9.29 -26.39
C ASP A 257 -1.55 -9.06 -25.70
N ASN A 258 -2.59 -9.83 -26.01
CA ASN A 258 -3.87 -9.78 -25.30
C ASN A 258 -3.71 -10.17 -23.83
N LEU A 259 -2.96 -11.23 -23.54
CA LEU A 259 -2.67 -11.65 -22.17
C LEU A 259 -2.02 -10.54 -21.34
N TYR A 260 -1.09 -9.78 -21.94
CA TYR A 260 -0.49 -8.60 -21.31
C TYR A 260 -1.53 -7.54 -20.95
N GLU A 261 -2.47 -7.25 -21.85
CA GLU A 261 -3.52 -6.26 -21.60
C GLU A 261 -4.50 -6.75 -20.52
N TYR A 262 -4.98 -7.99 -20.59
CA TYR A 262 -5.95 -8.55 -19.64
C TYR A 262 -5.39 -8.68 -18.21
N VAL A 263 -4.11 -9.04 -18.06
CA VAL A 263 -3.43 -8.99 -16.74
C VAL A 263 -3.44 -7.54 -16.20
N GLY A 264 -3.25 -6.56 -17.08
CA GLY A 264 -3.32 -5.14 -16.75
C GLY A 264 -4.72 -4.70 -16.32
N ASP A 265 -5.76 -5.19 -17.01
CA ASP A 265 -7.15 -4.91 -16.68
C ASP A 265 -7.54 -5.42 -15.30
N PHE A 266 -7.17 -6.67 -14.98
CA PHE A 266 -7.39 -7.25 -13.66
C PHE A 266 -6.68 -6.44 -12.57
N HIS A 267 -5.40 -6.09 -12.77
CA HIS A 267 -4.68 -5.24 -11.83
C HIS A 267 -5.36 -3.89 -11.62
N ARG A 268 -5.78 -3.25 -12.72
CA ARG A 268 -6.43 -1.95 -12.69
C ARG A 268 -7.78 -2.00 -11.98
N LEU A 269 -8.57 -3.06 -12.17
CA LEU A 269 -9.79 -3.32 -11.41
C LEU A 269 -9.50 -3.38 -9.89
N LEU A 270 -8.45 -4.08 -9.46
CA LEU A 270 -8.04 -4.13 -8.06
C LEU A 270 -7.61 -2.76 -7.52
N LEU A 271 -6.78 -2.06 -8.28
CA LEU A 271 -6.23 -0.78 -7.85
C LEU A 271 -7.30 0.32 -7.81
N GLU A 272 -8.02 0.52 -8.91
CA GLU A 272 -9.00 1.61 -9.02
C GLU A 272 -10.32 1.28 -8.33
N GLY A 273 -10.78 0.03 -8.44
CA GLY A 273 -12.05 -0.41 -7.88
C GLY A 273 -12.00 -0.71 -6.38
N TYR A 274 -10.86 -1.22 -5.89
CA TYR A 274 -10.74 -1.71 -4.52
C TYR A 274 -9.59 -1.09 -3.72
N ASN A 275 -8.83 -0.15 -4.32
CA ASN A 275 -7.65 0.46 -3.69
C ASN A 275 -6.65 -0.60 -3.17
N ARG A 276 -6.46 -1.66 -3.97
CA ARG A 276 -5.57 -2.79 -3.67
C ARG A 276 -4.48 -2.88 -4.73
N ASP A 277 -3.24 -2.81 -4.29
CA ASP A 277 -2.06 -2.89 -5.16
C ASP A 277 -1.67 -4.37 -5.40
N SER A 278 -2.03 -4.92 -6.56
CA SER A 278 -1.86 -6.32 -6.95
C SER A 278 -2.63 -7.35 -6.08
N ILE A 279 -2.45 -8.65 -6.36
CA ILE A 279 -3.17 -9.74 -5.68
C ILE A 279 -2.81 -9.88 -4.20
N ASP A 280 -1.61 -9.46 -3.78
CA ASP A 280 -1.15 -9.50 -2.39
C ASP A 280 -1.44 -8.20 -1.60
N GLY A 281 -1.78 -7.13 -2.31
CA GLY A 281 -1.97 -5.80 -1.73
C GLY A 281 -0.68 -5.05 -1.46
N ALA A 282 0.45 -5.54 -1.97
CA ALA A 282 1.79 -4.96 -1.80
C ALA A 282 2.57 -4.89 -3.13
N GLY A 283 1.87 -4.94 -4.28
CA GLY A 283 2.47 -4.74 -5.60
C GLY A 283 3.26 -5.94 -6.12
N THR A 284 2.92 -7.18 -5.74
CA THR A 284 3.62 -8.36 -6.29
C THR A 284 3.56 -8.39 -7.82
N PRO A 285 4.63 -8.84 -8.52
CA PRO A 285 4.60 -9.03 -9.95
C PRO A 285 3.52 -10.03 -10.38
N LEU A 286 2.80 -9.70 -11.46
CA LEU A 286 1.80 -10.57 -12.08
C LEU A 286 2.47 -11.39 -13.19
N VAL A 287 2.84 -12.62 -12.84
CA VAL A 287 3.46 -13.58 -13.75
C VAL A 287 2.38 -14.36 -14.49
N SER A 288 2.43 -14.36 -15.82
CA SER A 288 1.45 -15.02 -16.66
C SER A 288 2.09 -15.69 -17.88
N THR A 289 1.69 -16.92 -18.17
CA THR A 289 2.25 -17.74 -19.26
C THR A 289 1.18 -18.03 -20.31
N GLY A 290 1.37 -17.56 -21.55
CA GLY A 290 0.48 -17.88 -22.67
C GLY A 290 1.03 -19.03 -23.53
N ARG A 291 0.21 -19.55 -24.45
CA ARG A 291 0.56 -20.66 -25.36
C ARG A 291 1.17 -21.87 -24.66
N TRP A 292 0.73 -22.17 -23.45
CA TRP A 292 1.32 -23.24 -22.65
C TRP A 292 1.07 -24.60 -23.28
N ASN A 293 2.14 -25.33 -23.56
CA ASN A 293 2.09 -26.65 -24.18
C ASN A 293 2.28 -27.74 -23.12
N SER A 294 1.17 -28.25 -22.58
CA SER A 294 1.15 -29.24 -21.51
C SER A 294 0.22 -30.40 -21.81
N ASN A 295 0.44 -31.52 -21.12
CA ASN A 295 -0.44 -32.69 -21.20
C ASN A 295 -1.82 -32.46 -20.58
N ILE A 296 -2.01 -31.35 -19.86
CA ILE A 296 -3.31 -30.96 -19.30
C ILE A 296 -4.16 -30.14 -20.28
N CYS A 297 -3.63 -29.76 -21.44
CA CYS A 297 -4.39 -28.96 -22.41
C CYS A 297 -5.61 -29.71 -22.99
N PRO A 298 -6.71 -29.00 -23.28
CA PRO A 298 -6.93 -27.57 -23.10
C PRO A 298 -7.26 -27.21 -21.64
N ASN A 299 -6.44 -26.40 -20.98
CA ASN A 299 -6.71 -25.91 -19.63
C ASN A 299 -5.98 -24.58 -19.34
N ALA A 300 -6.47 -23.81 -18.36
CA ALA A 300 -5.80 -22.70 -17.73
C ALA A 300 -5.68 -22.96 -16.21
N ILE A 301 -4.67 -22.39 -15.55
CA ILE A 301 -4.47 -22.55 -14.11
C ILE A 301 -3.86 -21.31 -13.46
N TRP A 302 -4.18 -21.12 -12.19
CA TRP A 302 -3.32 -20.52 -11.17
C TRP A 302 -2.53 -21.60 -10.43
N ASN A 303 -1.22 -21.43 -10.33
CA ASN A 303 -0.33 -22.45 -9.72
C ASN A 303 0.25 -22.07 -8.34
N GLY A 304 -0.28 -21.01 -7.71
CA GLY A 304 0.25 -20.44 -6.46
C GLY A 304 1.33 -19.38 -6.64
N SER A 305 1.86 -19.19 -7.86
CA SER A 305 2.91 -18.19 -8.15
C SER A 305 2.67 -17.38 -9.43
N GLY A 306 1.75 -17.83 -10.29
CA GLY A 306 1.41 -17.20 -11.55
C GLY A 306 0.34 -17.99 -12.28
N THR A 307 -0.13 -17.43 -13.39
CA THR A 307 -1.14 -18.03 -14.24
C THR A 307 -0.51 -18.69 -15.48
N ALA A 308 -1.15 -19.74 -16.01
CA ALA A 308 -0.72 -20.41 -17.23
C ALA A 308 -1.92 -20.85 -18.07
N PHE A 309 -1.92 -20.46 -19.36
CA PHE A 309 -3.02 -20.67 -20.28
C PHE A 309 -2.55 -21.51 -21.47
N CYS A 310 -3.21 -22.63 -21.75
CA CYS A 310 -3.03 -23.32 -23.02
C CYS A 310 -3.46 -22.42 -24.19
N SER A 311 -2.93 -22.69 -25.39
CA SER A 311 -3.21 -21.88 -26.58
C SER A 311 -4.71 -21.68 -26.80
N GLY A 312 -5.11 -20.43 -27.00
CA GLY A 312 -6.51 -20.03 -27.22
C GLY A 312 -7.36 -19.84 -25.95
N LEU A 313 -6.78 -19.93 -24.75
CA LEU A 313 -7.49 -19.72 -23.46
C LEU A 313 -7.14 -18.40 -22.77
N ALA A 314 -6.28 -17.56 -23.35
CA ALA A 314 -5.96 -16.23 -22.82
C ALA A 314 -7.04 -15.20 -23.20
N THR A 315 -8.28 -15.42 -22.77
CA THR A 315 -9.38 -14.44 -22.84
C THR A 315 -9.46 -13.65 -21.53
N ASP A 316 -10.09 -12.48 -21.55
CA ASP A 316 -10.15 -11.58 -20.40
C ASP A 316 -10.84 -12.20 -19.18
N ASP A 317 -11.98 -12.85 -19.40
CA ASP A 317 -12.73 -13.58 -18.37
C ASP A 317 -11.90 -14.70 -17.71
N ILE A 318 -11.25 -15.56 -18.50
CA ILE A 318 -10.42 -16.67 -18.01
C ILE A 318 -9.18 -16.10 -17.32
N VAL A 319 -8.55 -15.05 -17.85
CA VAL A 319 -7.43 -14.38 -17.18
C VAL A 319 -7.85 -13.81 -15.83
N GLY A 320 -9.02 -13.17 -15.76
CA GLY A 320 -9.59 -12.66 -14.52
C GLY A 320 -9.96 -13.77 -13.53
N HIS A 321 -10.46 -14.91 -14.02
CA HIS A 321 -10.75 -16.10 -13.22
C HIS A 321 -9.47 -16.66 -12.57
N GLU A 322 -8.42 -16.91 -13.36
CA GLU A 322 -7.18 -17.47 -12.81
C GLU A 322 -6.50 -16.51 -11.81
N PHE A 323 -6.49 -15.21 -12.07
CA PHE A 323 -6.01 -14.26 -11.05
C PHE A 323 -6.97 -14.10 -9.86
N GLY A 324 -8.26 -14.39 -10.03
CA GLY A 324 -9.23 -14.52 -8.96
C GLY A 324 -8.85 -15.59 -7.94
N HIS A 325 -8.35 -16.75 -8.38
CA HIS A 325 -7.75 -17.74 -7.48
C HIS A 325 -6.54 -17.18 -6.72
N GLY A 326 -5.64 -16.48 -7.42
CA GLY A 326 -4.51 -15.81 -6.78
C GLY A 326 -4.95 -14.80 -5.72
N LEU A 327 -5.99 -14.03 -5.98
CA LEU A 327 -6.55 -13.11 -5.00
C LEU A 327 -7.13 -13.84 -3.77
N VAL A 328 -7.84 -14.97 -3.98
CA VAL A 328 -8.35 -15.80 -2.88
C VAL A 328 -7.20 -16.34 -2.03
N ASP A 329 -6.11 -16.82 -2.64
CA ASP A 329 -4.93 -17.33 -1.94
C ASP A 329 -4.28 -16.28 -1.02
N PHE A 330 -4.15 -15.04 -1.49
CA PHE A 330 -3.57 -13.94 -0.70
C PHE A 330 -4.56 -13.25 0.26
N THR A 331 -5.81 -13.73 0.34
CA THR A 331 -6.84 -13.14 1.20
C THR A 331 -7.54 -14.17 2.08
N ALA A 332 -8.54 -14.86 1.53
CA ALA A 332 -9.42 -15.76 2.29
C ALA A 332 -8.83 -17.16 2.50
N ASP A 333 -7.81 -17.55 1.71
CA ASP A 333 -7.12 -18.84 1.79
C ASP A 333 -8.12 -20.02 1.82
N LEU A 334 -9.07 -20.00 0.89
CA LEU A 334 -10.13 -21.00 0.83
C LEU A 334 -9.57 -22.33 0.35
N ILE A 335 -9.57 -23.32 1.24
CA ILE A 335 -9.19 -24.71 0.92
C ILE A 335 -9.99 -25.18 -0.28
N TYR A 336 -9.28 -25.64 -1.32
CA TYR A 336 -9.85 -26.09 -2.59
C TYR A 336 -10.51 -27.48 -2.49
N GLN A 337 -11.54 -27.59 -1.65
CA GLN A 337 -12.28 -28.83 -1.43
C GLN A 337 -13.69 -28.54 -0.91
N ASN A 338 -14.66 -29.36 -1.31
CA ASN A 338 -16.06 -29.26 -0.85
C ASN A 338 -16.62 -27.84 -1.04
N GLN A 339 -17.32 -27.30 -0.04
CA GLN A 339 -17.95 -25.98 -0.11
C GLN A 339 -16.93 -24.83 -0.17
N SER A 340 -15.75 -24.95 0.45
CA SER A 340 -14.74 -23.90 0.35
C SER A 340 -14.12 -23.86 -1.05
N GLY A 341 -13.96 -25.01 -1.72
CA GLY A 341 -13.56 -25.07 -3.12
C GLY A 341 -14.61 -24.44 -4.04
N GLN A 342 -15.89 -24.77 -3.84
CA GLN A 342 -17.00 -24.16 -4.60
C GLN A 342 -17.08 -22.64 -4.41
N LEU A 343 -16.74 -22.12 -3.22
CA LEU A 343 -16.64 -20.68 -2.99
C LEU A 343 -15.42 -20.08 -3.68
N ASN A 344 -14.27 -20.78 -3.68
CA ASN A 344 -13.07 -20.35 -4.38
C ASN A 344 -13.35 -20.17 -5.89
N GLU A 345 -13.92 -21.19 -6.54
CA GLU A 345 -14.42 -21.13 -7.92
C GLU A 345 -15.40 -19.98 -8.15
N SER A 346 -16.43 -19.89 -7.31
CA SER A 346 -17.43 -18.84 -7.46
C SER A 346 -16.84 -17.43 -7.32
N PHE A 347 -15.79 -17.24 -6.53
CA PHE A 347 -15.10 -15.95 -6.45
C PHE A 347 -14.27 -15.69 -7.71
N ALA A 348 -13.55 -16.69 -8.20
CA ALA A 348 -12.81 -16.59 -9.46
C ALA A 348 -13.71 -16.18 -10.63
N ASP A 349 -14.86 -16.83 -10.78
CA ASP A 349 -15.87 -16.48 -11.80
C ASP A 349 -16.39 -15.04 -11.67
N VAL A 350 -16.68 -14.60 -10.45
CA VAL A 350 -17.13 -13.23 -10.21
C VAL A 350 -16.07 -12.22 -10.61
N PHE A 351 -14.79 -12.48 -10.32
CA PHE A 351 -13.71 -11.60 -10.73
C PHE A 351 -13.44 -11.62 -12.23
N GLY A 352 -13.55 -12.79 -12.89
CA GLY A 352 -13.54 -12.89 -14.35
C GLY A 352 -14.61 -11.98 -14.97
N GLU A 353 -15.85 -12.12 -14.54
CA GLU A 353 -16.97 -11.28 -15.03
C GLU A 353 -16.76 -9.78 -14.73
N LEU A 354 -16.18 -9.44 -13.58
CA LEU A 354 -15.90 -8.04 -13.25
C LEU A 354 -14.85 -7.43 -14.18
N VAL A 355 -13.88 -8.21 -14.66
CA VAL A 355 -12.89 -7.73 -15.64
C VAL A 355 -13.56 -7.38 -16.97
N ASP A 356 -14.39 -8.28 -17.52
CA ASP A 356 -15.16 -8.02 -18.75
C ASP A 356 -16.00 -6.73 -18.66
N LEU A 357 -16.68 -6.55 -17.52
CA LEU A 357 -17.52 -5.37 -17.29
C LEU A 357 -16.68 -4.10 -17.14
N TYR A 358 -15.47 -4.22 -16.61
CA TYR A 358 -14.60 -3.10 -16.29
C TYR A 358 -13.80 -2.60 -17.50
N ASN A 359 -13.25 -3.49 -18.32
CA ASN A 359 -12.46 -3.12 -19.49
C ASN A 359 -13.33 -2.72 -20.71
N GLY A 360 -14.63 -3.03 -20.66
CA GLY A 360 -15.57 -2.71 -21.75
C GLY A 360 -15.39 -3.59 -22.99
N ASP A 361 -14.60 -4.66 -22.90
CA ASP A 361 -14.52 -5.75 -23.89
C ASP A 361 -15.61 -6.81 -23.63
N ALA A 362 -16.65 -6.44 -22.87
CA ALA A 362 -17.91 -7.14 -22.88
C ALA A 362 -18.39 -7.27 -24.33
N SER A 363 -18.44 -8.50 -24.85
CA SER A 363 -18.89 -8.79 -26.20
C SER A 363 -20.14 -7.95 -26.56
N GLU A 364 -19.96 -6.97 -27.45
CA GLU A 364 -21.01 -6.01 -27.84
C GLU A 364 -22.28 -6.72 -28.32
N ALA A 365 -23.45 -6.09 -28.11
CA ALA A 365 -24.73 -6.64 -28.55
C ALA A 365 -24.80 -6.80 -30.09
N GLY A 366 -24.73 -8.05 -30.56
CA GLY A 366 -24.83 -8.42 -31.98
C GLY A 366 -25.41 -9.81 -32.21
N PRO A 367 -25.78 -10.18 -33.47
CA PRO A 367 -26.15 -11.55 -33.80
C PRO A 367 -24.99 -12.51 -33.46
N PRO A 368 -25.26 -13.78 -33.10
CA PRO A 368 -24.28 -14.69 -32.50
C PRO A 368 -22.97 -14.73 -33.31
N GLY A 369 -21.89 -14.25 -32.70
CA GLY A 369 -20.60 -14.07 -33.36
C GLY A 369 -19.38 -14.05 -32.43
N GLY A 370 -19.56 -14.42 -31.15
CA GLY A 370 -18.43 -14.61 -30.23
C GLY A 370 -17.49 -15.73 -30.69
N THR A 371 -16.27 -15.72 -30.17
CA THR A 371 -15.25 -16.76 -30.43
C THR A 371 -15.88 -18.14 -30.18
N PRO A 372 -15.86 -19.07 -31.16
CA PRO A 372 -16.34 -20.43 -30.93
C PRO A 372 -15.57 -21.02 -29.76
N TRP A 373 -16.29 -21.48 -28.73
CA TRP A 373 -15.70 -22.13 -27.57
C TRP A 373 -14.69 -23.21 -28.02
N PRO A 374 -13.43 -23.18 -27.55
CA PRO A 374 -12.47 -24.20 -27.92
C PRO A 374 -12.96 -25.55 -27.38
N GLY A 375 -13.18 -26.50 -28.29
CA GLY A 375 -14.02 -27.66 -28.04
C GLY A 375 -13.66 -28.52 -26.81
N GLY A 376 -14.72 -29.10 -26.24
CA GLY A 376 -14.70 -30.13 -25.20
C GLY A 376 -16.13 -30.29 -24.68
N GLY A 377 -16.82 -31.40 -25.00
CA GLY A 377 -18.14 -31.82 -24.47
C GLY A 377 -19.37 -30.89 -24.64
N VAL A 378 -19.16 -29.59 -24.73
CA VAL A 378 -20.13 -28.52 -24.56
C VAL A 378 -20.00 -27.59 -25.76
N THR A 379 -21.14 -27.25 -26.35
CA THR A 379 -21.24 -26.35 -27.50
C THR A 379 -22.05 -25.14 -27.08
N GLY A 380 -21.51 -23.93 -27.24
CA GLY A 380 -22.24 -22.70 -26.94
C GLY A 380 -21.56 -21.45 -27.49
N THR A 381 -22.26 -20.33 -27.39
CA THR A 381 -21.76 -18.99 -27.78
C THR A 381 -21.70 -18.15 -26.51
N ASP A 382 -20.59 -17.45 -26.28
CA ASP A 382 -20.57 -16.36 -25.29
C ASP A 382 -21.56 -15.27 -25.76
N THR A 383 -22.48 -14.87 -24.89
CA THR A 383 -23.56 -13.93 -25.25
C THR A 383 -23.82 -12.87 -24.18
N PRO A 384 -24.26 -11.66 -24.56
CA PRO A 384 -24.04 -10.42 -23.78
C PRO A 384 -24.99 -10.10 -22.60
N ASN A 385 -24.56 -9.06 -21.87
CA ASN A 385 -25.05 -8.46 -20.62
C ASN A 385 -26.55 -8.06 -20.51
N THR A 386 -27.45 -9.03 -20.32
CA THR A 386 -28.67 -8.74 -19.55
C THR A 386 -28.59 -9.38 -18.18
N ALA A 387 -28.86 -8.60 -17.12
CA ALA A 387 -29.05 -9.13 -15.77
C ALA A 387 -30.14 -10.23 -15.85
N ARG A 388 -29.75 -11.49 -15.63
CA ARG A 388 -30.60 -12.63 -15.99
C ARG A 388 -31.74 -12.81 -15.00
N GLY A 389 -32.95 -12.97 -15.55
CA GLY A 389 -34.18 -13.24 -14.80
C GLY A 389 -34.58 -14.72 -14.74
N GLY A 390 -33.76 -15.67 -15.21
CA GLY A 390 -34.10 -17.10 -15.19
C GLY A 390 -32.97 -18.08 -15.58
N CYS A 391 -33.11 -19.34 -15.16
CA CYS A 391 -32.10 -20.41 -15.23
C CYS A 391 -32.04 -21.21 -16.56
N ASN A 392 -32.65 -20.73 -17.65
CA ASN A 392 -32.92 -21.56 -18.85
C ASN A 392 -32.25 -21.05 -20.15
N GLU A 393 -31.21 -20.22 -20.09
CA GLU A 393 -30.57 -19.68 -21.30
C GLU A 393 -29.27 -20.44 -21.65
N ALA A 394 -29.09 -20.78 -22.92
CA ALA A 394 -28.01 -21.60 -23.49
C ALA A 394 -26.63 -20.92 -23.52
N SER A 395 -26.41 -19.92 -22.67
CA SER A 395 -25.13 -19.24 -22.56
C SER A 395 -24.22 -20.01 -21.62
N VAL A 396 -22.99 -20.22 -22.10
CA VAL A 396 -21.94 -20.98 -21.41
C VAL A 396 -21.10 -20.12 -20.45
N ARG A 397 -21.43 -18.83 -20.33
CA ARG A 397 -20.71 -17.82 -19.54
C ARG A 397 -20.71 -18.05 -18.02
N TRP A 398 -21.52 -18.96 -17.48
CA TRP A 398 -21.45 -19.36 -16.05
C TRP A 398 -20.78 -20.73 -15.85
N MET A 399 -20.21 -21.30 -16.92
CA MET A 399 -19.46 -22.55 -16.87
C MET A 399 -17.96 -22.26 -17.03
N MET A 400 -17.53 -21.08 -16.58
CA MET A 400 -16.14 -20.61 -16.70
C MET A 400 -15.23 -21.42 -15.78
N GLY A 401 -13.96 -21.56 -16.18
CA GLY A 401 -12.93 -22.34 -15.48
C GLY A 401 -13.10 -23.86 -15.56
N GLU A 402 -14.18 -24.40 -15.00
CA GLU A 402 -14.29 -25.85 -14.77
C GLU A 402 -14.58 -26.64 -16.07
N ASP A 403 -15.44 -26.12 -16.98
CA ASP A 403 -15.82 -26.78 -18.24
C ASP A 403 -14.89 -26.46 -19.43
N SER A 404 -13.98 -25.48 -19.30
CA SER A 404 -12.87 -25.26 -20.26
C SER A 404 -11.71 -26.23 -19.99
N SER A 405 -11.57 -26.67 -18.74
CA SER A 405 -10.70 -27.76 -18.31
C SER A 405 -11.41 -29.10 -18.50
N LEU A 406 -10.76 -30.11 -19.08
CA LEU A 406 -11.31 -31.47 -19.03
C LEU A 406 -11.10 -32.07 -17.63
N GLY A 407 -11.90 -31.64 -16.64
CA GLY A 407 -12.13 -32.34 -15.37
C GLY A 407 -11.18 -31.99 -14.22
N ALA A 408 -11.18 -30.73 -13.76
CA ALA A 408 -10.60 -30.37 -12.47
C ALA A 408 -11.60 -30.57 -11.31
N ILE A 409 -11.83 -31.83 -10.91
CA ILE A 409 -12.35 -32.20 -9.58
C ILE A 409 -11.49 -33.29 -8.95
#